data_AF-A0A3C2DEN7-F1
#
_entry.id   AF-A0A3C2DEN7-F1
#
_cell.length_a   1.000
_cell.length_b   1.000
_cell.length_c   1.000
_cell.angle_alpha   90.00
_cell.angle_beta   90.00
_cell.angle_gamma   90.00
#
_symmetry.space_group_name_H-M   'P 1'
#
loop_
_entity.id
_entity.type
_entity.pdbx_description
1 polymer ?
#
loop_
_entity_poly.entity_id
_entity_poly.type
_entity_poly.pdbx_seq_one_letter_code
_entity_poly.pdbx_strand_id
1 'polypeptide(L)'
;MADKRLRPHHAVIGLGVLVALFTALSGVASVVNGFHDDSPITREVFANVPGSLKLAFYTVIPVLIVYGAVLFAARTRNWQRGAPDDRSTKPSNAKRRFTDFRSGVYMQTLLREPAAGVMHSLIY
;
A
#
# COMPACT_ATOMS: atom_id res chain seq x y z
N MET A 1 -27.74 -2.20 0.07
CA MET A 1 -26.74 -1.13 -0.22
C MET A 1 -25.37 -1.76 -0.06
N ALA A 2 -24.59 -1.86 -1.14
CA ALA A 2 -23.26 -2.47 -1.09
C ALA A 2 -22.37 -1.63 -0.17
N ASP A 3 -22.03 -2.21 0.98
CA ASP A 3 -21.16 -1.63 1.99
C ASP A 3 -19.86 -1.22 1.28
N LYS A 4 -19.62 0.08 1.07
CA LYS A 4 -18.39 0.63 0.49
C LYS A 4 -17.25 0.46 1.51
N ARG A 5 -16.93 -0.79 1.83
CA ARG A 5 -15.86 -1.17 2.73
C ARG A 5 -14.55 -0.83 2.04
N LEU A 6 -13.87 0.20 2.55
CA LEU A 6 -12.50 0.50 2.18
C LEU A 6 -11.67 -0.78 2.32
N ARG A 7 -11.10 -1.25 1.21
CA ARG A 7 -10.24 -2.44 1.24
C ARG A 7 -8.94 -2.04 1.97
N PRO A 8 -8.48 -2.81 2.97
CA PRO A 8 -7.26 -2.48 3.72
C PRO A 8 -6.04 -2.10 2.86
N HIS A 9 -5.79 -2.76 1.73
CA HIS A 9 -4.68 -2.39 0.84
C HIS A 9 -4.83 -0.98 0.22
N HIS A 10 -6.04 -0.51 -0.06
CA HIS A 10 -6.26 0.87 -0.52
C HIS A 10 -6.02 1.89 0.62
N ALA A 11 -6.36 1.54 1.86
CA ALA A 11 -6.11 2.40 3.01
C ALA A 11 -4.60 2.61 3.23
N VAL A 12 -3.80 1.56 3.07
CA VAL A 12 -2.33 1.64 3.10
C VAL A 12 -1.80 2.62 2.06
N ILE A 13 -2.24 2.50 0.80
CA ILE A 13 -1.79 3.40 -0.27
C ILE A 13 -2.18 4.83 0.05
N GLY A 14 -3.42 5.06 0.48
CA GLY A 14 -3.91 6.39 0.86
C GLY A 14 -3.07 7.02 1.97
N LEU A 15 -2.73 6.25 3.01
CA LEU A 15 -1.84 6.71 4.08
C LEU A 15 -0.44 7.05 3.56
N GLY A 16 0.14 6.19 2.71
CA GLY A 16 1.46 6.44 2.11
C GLY A 16 1.50 7.73 1.29
N VAL A 17 0.47 7.97 0.47
CA VAL A 17 0.33 9.21 -0.31
C VAL A 17 0.19 10.42 0.62
N LEU A 18 -0.62 10.33 1.68
CA LEU A 18 -0.80 11.41 2.65
C LEU A 18 0.53 11.78 3.31
N VAL A 19 1.30 10.78 3.78
CA VAL A 19 2.60 11.00 4.43
C VAL A 19 3.62 11.58 3.44
N ALA A 20 3.62 11.10 2.20
CA ALA A 20 4.50 11.62 1.15
C ALA A 20 4.19 13.10 0.83
N LEU A 21 2.91 13.45 0.70
CA LEU A 21 2.47 14.83 0.50
C LEU A 21 2.85 15.71 1.68
N PHE A 22 2.62 15.25 2.91
CA PHE A 22 3.01 15.98 4.11
C PHE A 22 4.53 16.25 4.14
N THR A 23 5.34 15.26 3.76
CA THR A 23 6.80 15.39 3.69
C THR A 23 7.22 16.42 2.64
N ALA A 24 6.67 16.35 1.43
CA ALA A 24 6.98 17.27 0.35
C ALA A 24 6.55 18.71 0.70
N LEU A 25 5.34 18.88 1.24
CA LEU A 25 4.82 20.17 1.69
C LEU A 25 5.63 20.76 2.83
N SER A 26 6.16 19.94 3.74
CA SER A 26 7.06 20.39 4.80
C SER A 26 8.37 20.97 4.22
N GLY A 27 8.89 20.37 3.14
CA GLY A 27 10.03 20.92 2.41
C GLY A 27 9.73 22.28 1.78
N VAL A 28 8.57 22.42 1.13
CA VAL A 28 8.13 23.70 0.56
C VAL A 28 7.94 24.76 1.64
N ALA A 29 7.26 24.42 2.75
CA ALA A 29 7.05 25.32 3.88
C ALA A 29 8.37 25.80 4.47
N SER A 30 9.38 24.92 4.56
CA SER A 30 10.73 25.29 5.00
C SER A 30 11.39 26.34 4.10
N VAL A 31 11.24 26.22 2.78
CA VAL A 31 11.78 27.20 1.82
C VAL A 31 11.02 28.52 1.87
N VAL A 32 9.70 28.49 1.96
CA VAL A 32 8.85 29.69 1.95
C VAL A 32 9.01 30.49 3.25
N ASN A 33 9.06 29.81 4.39
CA ASN A 33 9.04 30.47 5.69
C ASN A 33 10.44 30.86 6.18
N GLY A 34 11.50 30.25 5.64
CA GLY A 34 12.89 30.56 6.02
C GLY A 34 13.07 30.56 7.53
N PHE A 35 12.78 29.43 8.19
CA PHE A 35 12.73 29.35 9.65
C PHE A 35 14.04 29.85 10.29
N HIS A 36 13.98 31.05 10.85
CA HIS A 36 15.04 31.70 11.63
C HIS A 36 14.50 31.99 13.03
N ASP A 37 15.37 31.84 14.03
CA ASP A 37 15.06 32.05 15.43
C ASP A 37 16.04 33.11 15.96
N ASP A 38 15.50 34.17 16.59
CA ASP A 38 16.29 35.30 17.11
C ASP A 38 16.83 35.04 18.52
N SER A 39 16.58 33.83 19.07
CA SER A 39 17.05 33.46 20.40
C SER A 39 18.58 33.43 20.48
N PRO A 40 19.19 34.02 21.54
CA PRO A 40 20.64 34.04 21.72
C PRO A 40 21.26 32.65 21.94
N ILE A 41 20.46 31.62 22.21
CA ILE A 41 20.91 30.22 22.34
C ILE A 41 20.00 29.33 21.49
N THR A 42 20.28 29.27 20.18
CA THR A 42 19.59 28.36 19.26
C THR A 42 20.54 27.84 18.18
N ARG A 43 20.19 26.72 17.55
CA ARG A 43 20.93 26.16 16.41
C ARG A 43 20.14 26.40 15.14
N GLU A 44 20.82 26.89 14.11
CA GLU A 44 20.21 27.04 12.79
C GLU A 44 19.80 25.68 12.22
N VAL A 45 18.55 25.64 11.75
CA VAL A 45 17.98 24.44 11.14
C VAL A 45 18.70 24.18 9.81
N PHE A 46 19.30 23.00 9.70
CA PHE A 46 20.13 22.60 8.55
C PHE A 46 21.37 23.48 8.30
N ALA A 47 21.99 24.00 9.36
CA ALA A 47 23.32 24.62 9.28
C ALA A 47 24.30 23.71 8.54
N ASN A 48 25.11 24.27 7.64
CA ASN A 48 26.11 23.55 6.83
C ASN A 48 25.58 22.44 5.89
N VAL A 49 24.26 22.36 5.66
CA VAL A 49 23.69 21.40 4.70
C VAL A 49 23.52 22.06 3.34
N PRO A 50 24.14 21.55 2.26
CA PRO A 50 23.96 22.08 0.91
C PRO A 50 22.49 22.07 0.49
N GLY A 51 22.04 23.14 -0.17
CA GLY A 51 20.65 23.25 -0.65
C GLY A 51 20.24 22.12 -1.60
N SER A 52 21.17 21.63 -2.42
CA SER A 52 20.97 20.47 -3.30
C SER A 52 20.61 19.20 -2.52
N LEU A 53 21.21 18.99 -1.34
CA LEU A 53 20.91 17.83 -0.50
C LEU A 53 19.52 17.93 0.14
N LYS A 54 19.11 19.14 0.55
CA LYS A 54 17.73 19.40 1.04
C LYS A 54 16.72 19.08 -0.05
N LEU A 55 16.96 19.57 -1.27
CA LEU A 55 16.10 19.29 -2.43
C LEU A 55 16.03 17.78 -2.72
N ALA A 56 17.17 17.10 -2.74
CA ALA A 56 17.21 15.64 -2.95
C ALA A 56 16.42 14.89 -1.87
N PHE A 57 16.56 15.27 -0.60
CA PHE A 57 15.80 14.67 0.49
C PHE A 57 14.28 14.85 0.30
N TYR A 58 13.83 16.08 0.10
CA TYR A 58 12.41 16.39 -0.04
C TYR A 58 11.79 15.97 -1.38
N THR A 59 12.56 15.40 -2.29
CA THR A 59 12.06 14.81 -3.55
C THR A 59 12.14 13.28 -3.53
N VAL A 60 13.29 12.71 -3.16
CA VAL A 60 13.52 11.27 -3.16
C VAL A 60 12.73 10.57 -2.05
N ILE A 61 12.70 11.13 -0.83
CA ILE A 61 12.04 10.48 0.30
C ILE A 61 10.53 10.32 0.08
N PRO A 62 9.77 11.35 -0.36
CA PRO A 62 8.36 11.16 -0.71
C PRO A 62 8.11 10.06 -1.74
N VAL A 63 8.96 9.96 -2.77
CA VAL A 63 8.85 8.90 -3.79
C VAL A 63 9.06 7.53 -3.17
N LEU A 64 10.08 7.37 -2.32
CA LEU A 64 10.34 6.11 -1.61
C LEU A 64 9.21 5.75 -0.63
N ILE A 65 8.58 6.73 0.02
CA ILE A 65 7.42 6.50 0.89
C ILE A 65 6.26 5.92 0.08
N VAL A 66 5.92 6.52 -1.07
CA VAL A 66 4.86 6.00 -1.95
C VAL A 66 5.21 4.61 -2.46
N TYR A 67 6.45 4.40 -2.91
CA TYR A 67 6.91 3.10 -3.39
C TYR A 67 6.79 2.01 -2.32
N GLY A 68 7.29 2.28 -1.12
CA GLY A 68 7.17 1.37 0.03
C GLY A 68 5.71 1.08 0.39
N ALA A 69 4.84 2.09 0.35
CA ALA A 69 3.41 1.92 0.61
C ALA A 69 2.74 1.02 -0.44
N VAL A 70 3.10 1.15 -1.72
CA VAL A 70 2.59 0.27 -2.79
C VAL A 70 3.02 -1.17 -2.58
N LEU A 71 4.29 -1.41 -2.26
CA LEU A 71 4.80 -2.76 -1.95
C LEU A 71 4.12 -3.36 -0.72
N PHE A 72 3.95 -2.57 0.34
CA PHE A 72 3.24 -3.01 1.55
C PHE A 72 1.75 -3.27 1.29
N ALA A 73 1.12 -2.49 0.41
CA ALA A 73 -0.26 -2.71 -0.01
C ALA A 73 -0.42 -4.04 -0.77
N ALA A 74 0.55 -4.40 -1.62
CA ALA A 74 0.58 -5.72 -2.25
C ALA A 74 0.66 -6.85 -1.21
N ARG A 75 1.47 -6.69 -0.16
CA ARG A 75 1.52 -7.65 0.96
C ARG A 75 0.21 -7.72 1.71
N THR A 76 -0.41 -6.57 2.00
CA THR A 76 -1.71 -6.48 2.68
C THR A 76 -2.80 -7.17 1.87
N ARG A 77 -2.79 -7.02 0.54
CA ARG A 77 -3.70 -7.73 -0.37
C ARG A 77 -3.53 -9.24 -0.29
N ASN A 78 -2.31 -9.74 -0.12
CA ASN A 78 -2.06 -11.17 0.05
C ASN A 78 -2.59 -11.70 1.39
N TRP A 79 -2.48 -10.93 2.48
CA TRP A 79 -3.10 -11.31 3.75
C TRP A 79 -4.62 -11.37 3.69
N GLN A 80 -5.26 -10.51 2.90
CA GLN A 80 -6.72 -10.56 2.68
C GLN A 80 -7.19 -11.86 2.04
N ARG A 81 -6.33 -12.53 1.25
CA ARG A 81 -6.66 -13.83 0.62
C ARG A 81 -6.67 -14.98 1.62
N GLY A 82 -5.99 -14.84 2.75
CA GLY A 82 -5.92 -15.85 3.82
C GLY A 82 -7.00 -15.73 4.89
N ALA A 83 -8.01 -14.86 4.69
CA ALA A 83 -9.09 -14.69 5.66
C ALA A 83 -9.92 -15.98 5.83
N PRO A 84 -10.47 -16.26 7.02
CA PRO A 84 -11.34 -17.41 7.23
C PRO A 84 -12.53 -17.37 6.25
N ASP A 85 -12.61 -18.36 5.36
CA ASP A 85 -13.78 -18.57 4.52
C ASP A 85 -14.89 -19.19 5.37
N ASP A 86 -16.10 -18.64 5.32
CA ASP A 86 -17.28 -19.28 5.94
C ASP A 86 -17.53 -20.57 5.18
N ARG A 87 -17.36 -21.73 5.82
CA ARG A 87 -17.55 -23.06 5.21
C ARG A 87 -18.95 -23.62 5.40
N SER A 88 -19.90 -22.85 5.94
CA SER A 88 -21.25 -23.32 6.17
C SER A 88 -22.00 -23.60 4.86
N THR A 89 -22.65 -24.76 4.80
CA THR A 89 -23.57 -25.13 3.72
C THR A 89 -24.98 -24.82 4.17
N LYS A 90 -25.61 -23.86 3.50
CA LYS A 90 -26.98 -23.39 3.72
C LYS A 90 -27.81 -23.72 2.47
N PRO A 91 -29.14 -23.87 2.57
CA PRO A 91 -30.00 -24.12 1.41
C PRO A 91 -29.79 -23.11 0.27
N SER A 92 -29.50 -21.85 0.62
CA SER A 92 -29.25 -20.78 -0.35
C SER A 92 -27.90 -20.86 -1.08
N ASN A 93 -26.90 -21.57 -0.53
CA ASN A 93 -25.54 -21.63 -1.11
C ASN A 93 -25.14 -23.04 -1.60
N ALA A 94 -25.94 -24.07 -1.31
CA ALA A 94 -25.66 -25.47 -1.62
C ALA A 94 -25.37 -25.70 -3.12
N LYS A 95 -26.19 -25.15 -4.03
CA LYS A 95 -26.00 -25.29 -5.48
C LYS A 95 -24.62 -24.77 -5.93
N ARG A 96 -24.21 -23.60 -5.41
CA ARG A 96 -22.91 -23.00 -5.72
C ARG A 96 -21.77 -23.86 -5.17
N ARG A 97 -21.87 -24.34 -3.93
CA ARG A 97 -20.88 -25.22 -3.30
C ARG A 97 -20.64 -26.50 -4.09
N PHE A 98 -21.69 -27.20 -4.52
CA PHE A 98 -21.55 -28.41 -5.32
C PHE A 98 -20.92 -28.13 -6.69
N THR A 99 -21.22 -26.98 -7.29
CA THR A 99 -20.61 -26.56 -8.56
C THR A 99 -19.12 -26.24 -8.40
N ASP A 100 -18.75 -25.50 -7.35
CA ASP A 100 -17.36 -25.20 -7.02
C ASP A 100 -16.58 -26.48 -6.68
N PHE A 101 -17.18 -27.40 -5.90
CA PHE A 101 -16.59 -28.73 -5.62
C PHE A 101 -16.35 -29.53 -6.90
N ARG A 102 -17.37 -29.62 -7.78
CA ARG A 102 -17.23 -30.28 -9.09
C ARG A 102 -16.06 -29.68 -9.86
N SER A 103 -16.00 -28.36 -9.99
CA SER A 103 -14.92 -27.69 -10.73
C SER A 103 -13.53 -27.97 -10.15
N GLY A 104 -13.42 -28.12 -8.82
CA GLY A 104 -12.18 -28.47 -8.14
C GLY A 104 -11.73 -29.91 -8.41
N VAL A 105 -12.65 -30.88 -8.29
CA VAL A 105 -12.34 -32.31 -8.55
C VAL A 105 -11.98 -32.56 -10.01
N TYR A 106 -12.62 -31.83 -10.95
CA TYR A 106 -12.26 -31.89 -12.37
C TYR A 106 -11.06 -31.00 -12.75
N MET A 107 -10.35 -30.42 -11.77
CA MET A 107 -9.16 -29.57 -11.99
C MET A 107 -9.38 -28.43 -13.00
N GLN A 108 -10.62 -27.94 -13.13
CA GLN A 108 -10.96 -26.81 -14.00
C GLN A 108 -10.51 -25.45 -13.42
N THR A 109 -9.87 -25.45 -12.26
CA THR A 109 -9.50 -24.25 -11.50
C THR A 109 -8.06 -23.78 -11.72
N LEU A 110 -7.23 -24.55 -12.42
CA LEU A 110 -5.79 -24.27 -12.58
C LEU A 110 -5.49 -22.90 -13.24
N LEU A 111 -6.41 -22.35 -14.04
CA LEU A 111 -6.25 -21.05 -14.72
C LEU A 111 -7.19 -19.96 -14.19
N ARG A 112 -7.90 -20.20 -13.07
CA ARG A 112 -8.94 -19.28 -12.57
C ARG A 112 -8.38 -17.99 -11.96
N GLU A 113 -7.13 -18.01 -11.50
CA GLU A 113 -6.43 -16.86 -10.90
C GLU A 113 -5.14 -16.57 -11.70
N PRO A 114 -5.15 -15.58 -12.62
CA PRO A 114 -3.98 -15.28 -13.45
C PRO A 114 -2.75 -14.87 -12.61
N ALA A 115 -2.95 -14.25 -11.44
CA ALA A 115 -1.86 -13.91 -10.54
C ALA A 115 -1.20 -15.14 -9.90
N ALA A 116 -1.95 -16.22 -9.65
CA ALA A 116 -1.39 -17.48 -9.19
C ALA A 116 -0.64 -18.20 -10.31
N GLY A 117 -1.16 -18.14 -11.55
CA GLY A 117 -0.52 -18.69 -12.74
C GLY A 117 0.85 -18.05 -13.02
N VAL A 118 0.95 -16.72 -12.95
CA VAL A 118 2.22 -16.00 -13.14
C VAL A 118 3.24 -16.31 -12.04
N MET A 119 2.82 -16.41 -10.78
CA MET A 119 3.76 -16.81 -9.72
C MET A 119 4.26 -18.25 -9.92
N HIS A 120 3.40 -19.19 -10.33
CA HIS A 120 3.84 -20.57 -10.59
C HIS A 120 4.75 -20.66 -11.82
N SER A 121 4.51 -19.86 -12.87
CA SER A 121 5.35 -19.83 -14.08
C SER A 121 6.73 -19.19 -13.86
N LEU A 122 6.93 -18.44 -12.77
CA LEU A 122 8.23 -17.84 -12.43
C LEU A 122 9.07 -18.70 -11.47
N ILE A 123 8.51 -19.80 -10.95
CA ILE A 123 9.22 -20.79 -10.11
C ILE A 123 9.85 -21.89 -10.97
N TYR A 124 9.37 -22.09 -12.20
CA TYR A 124 9.91 -23.00 -13.22
C TYR A 124 10.70 -22.23 -14.28
#